data_AF-A0A165Z5A9-F1
#
_entry.id   AF-A0A165Z5A9-F1
#
_cell.length_a   1.000
_cell.length_b   1.000
_cell.length_c   1.000
_cell.angle_alpha   90.00
_cell.angle_beta   90.00
_cell.angle_gamma   90.00
#
_symmetry.space_group_name_H-M   'P 1'
#
loop_
_entity.id
_entity.type
_entity.pdbx_description
1 polymer ?
#
loop_
_entity_poly.entity_id
_entity_poly.type
_entity_poly.pdbx_seq_one_letter_code
_entity_poly.pdbx_strand_id
1 'polypeptide(L)' 'MASLVPIPHPPGYPLVGNIFDLDPEVPLQALEDFAKVYGEIYSLTFFGNTVNVVNSHALALEILDERR' A
#
# COMPACT_ATOMS: atom_id res chain seq x y z
N MET A 1 -13.40 -15.78 16.38
CA MET A 1 -11.93 -15.67 16.27
C MET A 1 -11.65 -14.86 15.02
N ALA A 2 -10.88 -13.77 15.11
CA ALA A 2 -10.51 -12.99 13.93
C ALA A 2 -9.51 -13.80 13.08
N SER A 3 -9.84 -14.06 11.82
CA SER A 3 -8.92 -14.68 10.87
C SER A 3 -7.98 -13.61 10.32
N LEU A 4 -6.67 -13.85 10.38
CA LEU A 4 -5.69 -12.96 9.76
C LEU A 4 -5.81 -13.05 8.25
N VAL A 5 -5.90 -11.88 7.60
CA VAL A 5 -5.96 -11.76 6.14
C VAL A 5 -4.65 -11.10 5.68
N PRO A 6 -3.98 -11.63 4.64
CA PRO A 6 -2.79 -10.99 4.10
C PRO A 6 -3.14 -9.61 3.50
N ILE A 7 -2.20 -8.66 3.61
CA ILE A 7 -2.35 -7.35 2.97
C ILE A 7 -2.37 -7.54 1.46
N PRO A 8 -3.36 -6.97 0.74
CA PRO A 8 -3.39 -7.00 -0.71
C PRO A 8 -2.14 -6.37 -1.33
N HIS A 9 -1.61 -6.98 -2.39
CA HIS A 9 -0.49 -6.43 -3.13
C HIS A 9 -0.77 -6.49 -4.64
N PRO A 10 -0.43 -5.44 -5.41
CA PRO A 10 -0.48 -5.50 -6.86
C PRO A 10 0.60 -6.43 -7.41
N PRO A 11 0.34 -7.13 -8.52
CA PRO A 11 1.36 -7.92 -9.19
C PRO A 11 2.52 -7.02 -9.62
N GLY A 12 3.70 -7.21 -9.03
CA GLY A 12 4.91 -6.49 -9.39
C GLY A 12 5.75 -7.26 -10.41
N TYR A 13 6.56 -6.54 -11.18
CA TYR A 13 7.53 -7.15 -12.10
C TYR A 13 8.66 -7.84 -11.33
N PRO A 14 9.25 -8.92 -11.89
CA PRO A 14 10.46 -9.51 -11.34
C PRO A 14 11.57 -8.45 -11.16
N LEU A 15 12.26 -8.48 -10.02
CA LEU A 15 13.38 -7.59 -9.63
C LEU A 15 13.01 -6.13 -9.31
N VAL A 16 12.10 -5.50 -10.05
CA VAL A 16 11.78 -4.06 -9.90
C VAL A 16 10.48 -3.79 -9.13
N GLY A 17 9.56 -4.76 -9.04
CA GLY A 17 8.29 -4.61 -8.32
C GLY A 17 7.31 -3.69 -9.07
N ASN A 18 6.69 -2.74 -8.35
CA ASN A 18 5.62 -1.86 -8.82
C ASN A 18 6.10 -0.47 -9.27
N ILE A 19 7.39 -0.30 -9.54
CA ILE A 19 7.97 1.00 -9.92
C ILE A 19 7.29 1.60 -11.15
N PHE A 20 7.03 0.77 -12.16
CA PHE A 20 6.41 1.22 -13.41
C PHE A 20 4.91 1.50 -13.28
N ASP A 21 4.31 1.10 -12.17
CA ASP A 21 2.90 1.34 -11.90
C ASP A 21 2.69 2.68 -11.17
N LEU A 22 3.78 3.37 -10.78
CA LEU A 22 3.76 4.72 -10.24
C LEU A 22 4.19 5.72 -11.30
N ASP A 23 3.31 6.68 -11.58
CA ASP A 23 3.68 7.86 -12.36
C ASP A 23 4.41 8.87 -11.45
N PRO A 24 5.69 9.19 -11.71
CA PRO A 24 6.45 10.13 -10.90
C PRO A 24 5.99 11.59 -11.05
N GLU A 25 5.26 11.94 -12.11
CA GLU A 25 4.72 13.29 -12.29
C GLU A 25 3.45 13.50 -11.44
N VAL A 26 2.69 12.42 -11.19
CA VAL A 26 1.44 12.44 -10.41
C VAL A 26 1.36 11.30 -9.37
N PRO A 27 2.32 11.20 -8.44
CA PRO A 27 2.45 10.05 -7.54
C PRO A 27 1.24 9.88 -6.61
N LEU A 28 0.63 10.98 -6.17
CA LEU A 28 -0.56 10.93 -5.31
C LEU A 28 -1.75 10.30 -6.03
N GLN A 29 -1.96 10.65 -7.30
CA GLN A 29 -3.07 10.10 -8.08
C GLN A 29 -2.91 8.58 -8.28
N ALA A 30 -1.69 8.12 -8.55
CA ALA A 30 -1.39 6.70 -8.67
C ALA A 30 -1.72 5.96 -7.36
N LEU A 31 -1.32 6.51 -6.20
CA LEU A 31 -1.65 5.92 -4.89
C LEU A 31 -3.15 5.88 -4.60
N GLU A 32 -3.91 6.90 -5.02
CA GLU A 32 -5.37 6.91 -4.93
C GLU A 32 -6.00 5.84 -5.82
N ASP A 33 -5.48 5.62 -7.03
CA ASP A 33 -5.99 4.59 -7.93
C ASP A 33 -5.71 3.19 -7.40
N PHE A 34 -4.55 2.98 -6.78
CA PHE A 34 -4.28 1.76 -6.00
C PHE A 34 -5.26 1.59 -4.85
N ALA A 35 -5.60 2.66 -4.12
CA ALA A 35 -6.56 2.58 -3.03
C ALA A 35 -7.97 2.19 -3.50
N LYS A 36 -8.38 2.66 -4.68
CA LYS A 36 -9.67 2.26 -5.30
C LYS A 36 -9.72 0.78 -5.64
N VAL A 37 -8.58 0.16 -5.99
CA VAL A 37 -8.50 -1.25 -6.41
C VAL A 37 -8.26 -2.20 -5.22
N TYR A 38 -7.32 -1.86 -4.34
CA TYR A 38 -6.84 -2.74 -3.26
C TYR A 38 -7.42 -2.39 -1.89
N GLY A 39 -8.08 -1.24 -1.76
CA GLY A 39 -8.81 -0.83 -0.57
C GLY A 39 -7.99 -0.04 0.44
N GLU A 40 -8.37 -0.20 1.71
CA GLU A 40 -7.92 0.62 2.83
C GLU A 40 -6.44 0.47 3.20
N ILE A 41 -5.83 -0.67 2.84
CA ILE A 41 -4.41 -0.96 3.04
C ILE A 41 -3.91 -1.83 1.88
N TYR A 42 -2.73 -1.53 1.35
CA TYR A 42 -2.07 -2.34 0.34
C TYR A 42 -0.56 -2.25 0.44
N SER A 43 0.15 -3.24 -0.09
CA SER A 43 1.61 -3.29 -0.13
C SER A 43 2.13 -3.01 -1.53
N LEU A 44 3.13 -2.14 -1.67
CA LEU A 44 3.87 -1.91 -2.90
C LEU A 44 5.34 -2.32 -2.72
N THR A 45 5.95 -2.90 -3.76
CA THR A 45 7.37 -3.27 -3.72
C THR A 45 8.18 -2.44 -4.70
N PHE A 46 9.30 -1.88 -4.28
CA PHE A 46 10.23 -1.12 -5.13
C PHE A 46 11.65 -1.58 -4.89
N PHE A 47 12.31 -2.14 -5.91
CA PHE A 47 13.70 -2.64 -5.82
C PHE A 47 13.95 -3.53 -4.59
N GLY A 48 13.02 -4.44 -4.29
CA GLY A 48 13.11 -5.34 -3.13
C GLY A 48 12.68 -4.75 -1.78
N ASN A 49 12.40 -3.45 -1.70
CA ASN A 49 11.82 -2.83 -0.51
C ASN A 49 10.29 -2.86 -0.59
N THR A 50 9.63 -3.39 0.43
CA THR A 50 8.17 -3.39 0.52
C THR A 50 7.68 -2.26 1.44
N VAL A 51 6.70 -1.49 0.97
CA VAL A 51 6.06 -0.41 1.72
C VAL A 51 4.56 -0.71 1.82
N ASN A 52 4.01 -0.62 3.02
CA ASN A 52 2.56 -0.73 3.24
C ASN A 52 1.97 0.68 3.25
N VAL A 53 1.00 0.92 2.37
CA VAL A 53 0.28 2.19 2.27
C VAL A 53 -1.07 2.04 2.97
N VAL A 54 -1.39 3.00 3.83
CA VAL A 54 -2.65 3.05 4.60
C VAL A 54 -3.48 4.22 4.11
N ASN A 55 -4.71 3.95 3.67
CA ASN A 55 -5.63 4.92 3.09
C ASN A 55 -6.94 5.08 3.90
N SER A 56 -7.03 4.45 5.07
CA SER A 56 -8.19 4.56 5.96
C SER A 56 -7.87 5.38 7.19
N HIS A 57 -8.77 6.30 7.53
CA HIS A 57 -8.68 7.11 8.74
C HIS A 57 -8.64 6.25 10.02
N ALA A 58 -9.42 5.17 10.06
CA ALA A 58 -9.46 4.28 11.22
C ALA A 58 -8.10 3.59 11.44
N LEU A 59 -7.51 3.05 10.37
CA LEU A 59 -6.19 2.42 10.43
C LEU A 59 -5.10 3.44 10.74
N ALA A 60 -5.16 4.65 10.16
CA ALA A 60 -4.22 5.73 10.44
C ALA A 60 -4.20 6.10 11.93
N LEU A 61 -5.38 6.23 12.56
CA LEU A 61 -5.48 6.51 13.99
C LEU A 61 -4.89 5.38 14.85
N GLU A 62 -5.03 4.13 14.42
CA GLU A 62 -4.45 3.00 15.16
C GLU A 62 -2.92 2.96 15.06
N ILE A 63 -2.35 3.20 13.88
CA ILE A 63 -0.89 3.12 13.67
C ILE A 63 -0.14 4.35 14.17
N LEU A 64 -0.79 5.52 14.24
CA LEU A 64 -0.18 6.77 14.70
C LEU A 64 -0.27 6.96 16.22
N ASP A 65 -0.90 6.04 16.96
CA ASP A 65 -0.93 6.11 18.43
C ASP A 65 0.38 5.56 19.03
N GLU A 66 1.34 6.46 19.27
CA GLU A 66 2.65 6.15 19.85
C GLU A 66 2.61 5.74 21.33
N ARG A 67 1.45 5.83 21.99
CA ARG A 67 1.28 5.43 23.41
C ARG A 67 1.05 3.93 23.57
N ARG A 68 0.90 3.23 22.44
CA ARG A 68 0.75 1.78 22.37
C ARG A 68 2.09 1.08 22.21
#